data_AF-A0A0W0FSF7-F1
#
_entry.id   AF-A0A0W0FSF7-F1
#
_cell.length_a   1.000
_cell.length_b   1.000
_cell.length_c   1.000
_cell.angle_alpha   90.00
_cell.angle_beta   90.00
_cell.angle_gamma   90.00
#
_symmetry.space_group_name_H-M   'P 1'
#
loop_
_entity.id
_entity.type
_entity.pdbx_description
1 polymer ?
#
loop_
_entity_poly.entity_id
_entity_poly.type
_entity_poly.pdbx_seq_one_letter_code
_entity_poly.pdbx_strand_id
1 'polypeptide(L)'
;MADYMSTIKLFGTMDSYSTQIGELCYYLVKRFYGLTNKWKVAIQIGKHYRCFAVSGECKKKKPRKEAYFHHVAFNTSKYLDDMLPEQHHQMSDRRDHPQPITPFLQAGPCDPAKKDFLPKLKDHLLVRILDQDHKQNTDTDTMDMDFESQDATFIDEERSQINLINSCFFTVKTLRINYTTYDIRCN
;
A
#
# COMPACT_ATOMS: atom_id res chain seq x y z
N MET A 1 56.63 -26.53 -19.86
CA MET A 1 55.88 -25.71 -18.90
C MET A 1 55.66 -24.31 -19.49
N ALA A 2 54.82 -24.17 -20.53
CA ALA A 2 54.64 -22.89 -21.26
C ALA A 2 53.23 -22.72 -21.89
N ASP A 3 52.27 -23.57 -21.58
CA ASP A 3 50.93 -23.58 -22.22
C ASP A 3 49.89 -22.69 -21.51
N TYR A 4 50.35 -21.72 -20.73
CA TYR A 4 49.46 -20.80 -19.99
C TYR A 4 49.09 -19.55 -20.82
N MET A 5 49.83 -19.25 -21.89
CA MET A 5 49.59 -18.07 -22.73
C MET A 5 48.35 -18.21 -23.63
N SER A 6 48.13 -19.42 -24.16
CA SER A 6 46.95 -19.76 -24.98
C SER A 6 45.68 -19.64 -24.15
N THR A 7 45.72 -20.15 -22.92
CA THR A 7 44.60 -20.16 -21.96
C THR A 7 44.26 -18.76 -21.43
N ILE A 8 45.24 -17.90 -21.13
CA ILE A 8 44.98 -16.49 -20.72
C ILE A 8 44.31 -15.71 -21.85
N LYS A 9 44.65 -15.95 -23.13
CA LYS A 9 43.98 -15.29 -24.26
C LYS A 9 42.54 -15.78 -24.44
N LEU A 10 42.27 -17.05 -24.15
CA LEU A 10 40.95 -17.66 -24.31
C LEU A 10 39.98 -17.29 -23.18
N PHE A 11 40.47 -17.22 -21.94
CA PHE A 11 39.63 -17.05 -20.73
C PHE A 11 39.91 -15.77 -19.92
N GLY A 12 40.95 -15.00 -20.24
CA GLY A 12 41.40 -13.85 -19.45
C GLY A 12 42.28 -14.23 -18.25
N THR A 13 42.73 -13.23 -17.48
CA THR A 13 43.42 -13.47 -16.20
C THR A 13 42.42 -13.94 -15.15
N MET A 14 42.79 -14.95 -14.37
CA MET A 14 41.95 -15.49 -13.29
C MET A 14 41.92 -14.59 -12.04
N ASP A 15 42.62 -13.46 -12.05
CA ASP A 15 42.79 -12.57 -10.88
C ASP A 15 41.58 -11.65 -10.62
N SER A 16 40.59 -11.65 -11.53
CA SER A 16 39.46 -10.72 -11.50
C SER A 16 38.13 -11.39 -11.18
N TYR A 17 38.11 -12.63 -10.68
CA TYR A 17 36.88 -13.27 -10.20
C TYR A 17 36.52 -12.74 -8.81
N SER A 18 35.50 -11.87 -8.75
CA SER A 18 34.95 -11.36 -7.50
C SER A 18 33.71 -12.14 -7.08
N THR A 19 33.69 -12.66 -5.86
CA THR A 19 32.52 -13.30 -5.24
C THR A 19 31.53 -12.29 -4.66
N GLN A 20 31.86 -11.00 -4.66
CA GLN A 20 31.08 -9.94 -4.02
C GLN A 20 29.62 -9.90 -4.50
N ILE A 21 29.38 -10.14 -5.79
CA ILE A 21 28.02 -10.17 -6.36
C ILE A 21 27.24 -11.36 -5.80
N GLY A 22 27.86 -12.54 -5.75
CA GLY A 22 27.24 -13.75 -5.20
C GLY A 22 26.96 -13.61 -3.69
N GLU A 23 27.91 -13.06 -2.94
CA GLU A 23 27.77 -12.78 -1.51
C GLU A 23 26.66 -11.77 -1.24
N LEU A 24 26.60 -10.67 -2.00
CA LEU A 24 25.54 -9.66 -1.87
C LEU A 24 24.16 -10.28 -2.13
N CYS A 25 24.03 -11.09 -3.20
CA CYS A 25 22.81 -11.83 -3.49
C CYS A 25 22.43 -12.77 -2.34
N TYR A 26 23.40 -13.48 -1.75
CA TYR A 26 23.17 -14.37 -0.61
C TYR A 26 22.68 -13.60 0.63
N TYR A 27 23.28 -12.45 0.95
CA TYR A 27 22.83 -11.60 2.06
C TYR A 27 21.39 -11.11 1.86
N LEU A 28 21.01 -10.72 0.64
CA LEU A 28 19.64 -10.30 0.31
C LEU A 28 18.64 -11.44 0.50
N VAL A 29 18.97 -12.63 0.00
CA VAL A 29 18.13 -13.83 0.15
C VAL A 29 17.97 -14.19 1.63
N LYS A 30 19.05 -14.17 2.41
CA LYS A 30 19.03 -14.47 3.85
C LYS A 30 18.19 -13.45 4.64
N ARG A 31 18.29 -12.17 4.27
CA ARG A 31 17.46 -11.10 4.85
C ARG A 31 15.98 -11.33 4.56
N PHE A 32 15.61 -11.62 3.31
CA PHE A 32 14.22 -11.87 2.95
C PHE A 32 13.67 -13.16 3.54
N TYR A 33 14.49 -14.20 3.68
CA TYR A 33 14.11 -15.45 4.33
C TYR A 33 13.57 -15.22 5.75
N GLY A 34 14.23 -14.36 6.54
CA GLY A 34 13.78 -14.00 7.89
C GLY A 34 12.43 -13.26 7.95
N LEU A 35 11.97 -12.69 6.83
CA LEU A 35 10.68 -12.02 6.71
C LEU A 35 9.56 -12.94 6.20
N THR A 36 9.89 -14.18 5.82
CA THR A 36 8.90 -15.15 5.33
C THR A 36 8.29 -15.93 6.48
N ASN A 37 7.06 -16.42 6.29
CA ASN A 37 6.45 -17.41 7.19
C ASN A 37 6.95 -18.85 6.94
N LYS A 38 8.03 -19.01 6.17
CA LYS A 38 8.66 -20.27 5.77
C LYS A 38 7.81 -21.21 4.90
N TRP A 39 6.65 -20.75 4.41
CA TRP A 39 5.83 -21.48 3.45
C TRP A 39 6.04 -20.94 2.03
N LYS A 40 6.23 -21.82 1.03
CA LYS A 40 6.51 -21.42 -0.38
C LYS A 40 7.57 -20.30 -0.47
N VAL A 41 8.68 -20.50 0.23
CA VAL A 41 9.72 -19.49 0.51
C VAL A 41 10.21 -18.77 -0.75
N ALA A 42 10.46 -19.48 -1.84
CA ALA A 42 10.96 -18.90 -3.08
C ALA A 42 10.02 -17.81 -3.65
N ILE A 43 8.71 -18.04 -3.59
CA ILE A 43 7.70 -17.09 -4.08
C ILE A 43 7.68 -15.83 -3.20
N GLN A 44 7.77 -16.00 -1.88
CA GLN A 44 7.77 -14.89 -0.94
C GLN A 44 9.04 -14.04 -1.06
N ILE A 45 10.20 -14.68 -1.18
CA ILE A 45 11.47 -14.00 -1.43
C ILE A 45 11.40 -13.22 -2.75
N GLY A 46 10.83 -13.82 -3.81
CA GLY A 46 10.61 -13.14 -5.09
C GLY A 46 9.69 -11.91 -4.95
N LYS A 47 8.61 -12.01 -4.17
CA LYS A 47 7.71 -10.88 -3.87
C LYS A 47 8.44 -9.77 -3.11
N HIS A 48 9.19 -10.11 -2.07
CA HIS A 48 9.98 -9.14 -1.31
C HIS A 48 11.04 -8.45 -2.16
N TYR A 49 11.74 -9.19 -3.01
CA TYR A 49 12.71 -8.64 -3.95
C TYR A 49 12.06 -7.67 -4.93
N ARG A 50 10.92 -8.04 -5.53
CA ARG A 50 10.17 -7.16 -6.46
C ARG A 50 9.70 -5.89 -5.76
N CYS A 51 9.15 -5.99 -4.56
CA CYS A 51 8.76 -4.82 -3.76
C CYS A 51 9.98 -3.94 -3.40
N PHE A 52 11.10 -4.54 -3.02
CA PHE A 52 12.34 -3.83 -2.70
C PHE A 52 12.92 -3.10 -3.92
N ALA A 53 12.96 -3.75 -5.08
CA ALA A 53 13.45 -3.17 -6.34
C ALA A 53 12.59 -1.98 -6.79
N VAL A 54 11.25 -2.14 -6.80
CA VAL A 54 10.30 -1.06 -7.12
C VAL A 54 10.45 0.11 -6.14
N SER A 55 10.60 -0.16 -4.84
CA SER A 55 10.85 0.89 -3.83
C SER A 55 12.17 1.61 -4.06
N GLY A 56 13.21 0.92 -4.53
CA GLY A 56 14.52 1.50 -4.86
C GLY A 56 14.47 2.48 -6.03
N GLU A 57 13.65 2.21 -7.05
CA GLU A 57 13.45 3.10 -8.20
C GLU A 57 12.75 4.41 -7.78
N CYS A 58 11.74 4.33 -6.91
CA CYS A 58 11.08 5.51 -6.35
C CYS A 58 11.98 6.35 -5.44
N LYS A 59 12.99 5.75 -4.79
CA LYS A 59 13.93 6.46 -3.89
C LYS A 59 14.99 7.31 -4.59
N LYS A 60 15.16 7.17 -5.91
CA LYS A 60 16.07 8.04 -6.68
C LYS A 60 15.56 9.50 -6.79
N LYS A 61 14.29 9.74 -6.45
CA LYS A 61 13.77 11.07 -6.17
C LYS A 61 13.61 11.17 -4.67
N LYS A 62 14.58 11.76 -3.96
CA LYS A 62 14.33 12.21 -2.58
C LYS A 62 13.34 13.37 -2.69
N PRO A 63 12.05 13.25 -2.31
CA PRO A 63 11.36 14.46 -1.94
C PRO A 63 12.17 15.03 -0.77
N ARG A 64 12.55 16.30 -0.89
CA ARG A 64 12.90 17.12 0.27
C ARG A 64 11.81 16.87 1.32
N LYS A 65 12.13 16.85 2.63
CA LYS A 65 11.13 16.77 3.72
C LYS A 65 10.25 18.03 3.73
N GLU A 66 9.60 18.33 2.64
CA GLU A 66 8.49 19.25 2.57
C GLU A 66 7.32 18.46 3.11
N ALA A 67 6.73 18.95 4.20
CA ALA A 67 5.47 18.41 4.68
C ALA A 67 4.54 18.35 3.47
N TYR A 68 4.10 17.14 3.10
CA TYR A 68 3.16 17.02 1.99
C TYR A 68 1.99 17.97 2.24
N PHE A 69 1.54 18.66 1.20
CA PHE A 69 0.51 19.72 1.28
C PHE A 69 -0.75 19.31 2.05
N HIS A 70 -1.03 18.01 2.15
CA HIS A 70 -2.17 17.42 2.83
C HIS A 70 -1.94 17.10 4.33
N HIS A 71 -0.74 17.30 4.88
CA HIS A 71 -0.48 17.08 6.30
C HIS A 71 -1.09 18.19 7.15
N VAL A 72 -1.96 17.78 8.07
CA VAL A 72 -2.47 18.64 9.12
C VAL A 72 -1.45 18.74 10.26
N ALA A 73 -1.07 19.97 10.63
CA ALA A 73 -0.09 20.22 11.68
C ALA A 73 -0.50 19.59 13.02
N PHE A 74 0.46 19.10 13.81
CA PHE A 74 0.15 18.39 15.05
C PHE A 74 -0.59 19.24 16.10
N ASN A 75 -0.59 20.55 15.96
CA ASN A 75 -1.10 21.46 16.97
C ASN A 75 -2.62 21.66 16.87
N THR A 76 -3.28 21.12 15.82
CA THR A 76 -4.73 21.28 15.60
C THR A 76 -5.59 20.10 16.09
N SER A 77 -4.99 18.98 16.53
CA SER A 77 -5.79 17.87 17.11
C SER A 77 -6.30 18.26 18.48
N LYS A 78 -7.60 18.08 18.68
CA LYS A 78 -8.13 17.84 20.03
C LYS A 78 -7.96 16.35 20.36
N TYR A 79 -7.89 16.05 21.65
CA TYR A 79 -8.01 14.67 22.12
C TYR A 79 -9.38 14.13 21.68
N LEU A 80 -9.38 12.91 21.14
CA LEU A 80 -10.62 12.19 20.87
C LEU A 80 -11.17 11.68 22.20
N ASP A 81 -12.49 11.71 22.37
CA ASP A 81 -13.14 11.21 23.58
C ASP A 81 -12.83 9.72 23.80
N ASP A 82 -12.95 9.27 25.05
CA ASP A 82 -12.73 7.87 25.41
C ASP A 82 -13.71 6.96 24.68
N MET A 83 -13.15 5.89 24.10
CA MET A 83 -13.85 4.98 23.21
C MET A 83 -14.14 3.66 23.89
N LEU A 84 -15.34 3.13 23.64
CA LEU A 84 -15.66 1.75 23.97
C LEU A 84 -14.76 0.79 23.16
N PRO A 85 -14.29 -0.30 23.78
CA PRO A 85 -13.43 -1.27 23.12
C PRO A 85 -14.11 -2.01 21.94
N GLU A 86 -15.43 -2.00 21.90
CA GLU A 86 -16.26 -2.60 20.84
C GLU A 86 -16.17 -1.85 19.50
N GLN A 87 -15.83 -0.56 19.52
CA GLN A 87 -15.74 0.23 18.31
C GLN A 87 -14.37 0.05 17.64
N HIS A 88 -14.35 -0.51 16.43
CA HIS A 88 -13.09 -0.84 15.70
C HIS A 88 -12.26 0.40 15.33
N HIS A 89 -12.89 1.53 15.02
CA HIS A 89 -12.17 2.75 14.65
C HIS A 89 -12.92 4.02 15.07
N GLN A 90 -12.16 5.07 15.34
CA GLN A 90 -12.65 6.41 15.62
C GLN A 90 -11.84 7.42 14.80
N MET A 91 -12.54 8.30 14.11
CA MET A 91 -11.96 9.42 13.39
C MET A 91 -12.66 10.71 13.82
N SER A 92 -12.00 11.85 13.65
CA SER A 92 -12.61 13.15 13.94
C SER A 92 -13.60 13.54 12.84
N ASP A 93 -14.77 14.06 13.22
CA ASP A 93 -15.77 14.59 12.27
C ASP A 93 -15.43 15.97 11.71
N ARG A 94 -14.25 16.52 12.01
CA ARG A 94 -13.83 17.86 11.57
C ARG A 94 -13.62 17.91 10.06
N ARG A 95 -14.12 19.00 9.46
CA ARG A 95 -14.03 19.28 8.02
C ARG A 95 -13.20 20.53 7.70
N ASP A 96 -12.34 20.93 8.64
CA ASP A 96 -11.60 22.20 8.59
C ASP A 96 -10.41 22.19 7.60
N HIS A 97 -10.06 21.01 7.07
CA HIS A 97 -8.95 20.81 6.16
C HIS A 97 -9.42 20.14 4.85
N PRO A 98 -10.14 20.87 3.98
CA PRO A 98 -10.44 20.38 2.65
C PRO A 98 -9.16 20.25 1.81
N GLN A 99 -9.05 19.16 1.08
CA GLN A 99 -7.99 18.87 0.15
C GLN A 99 -8.60 18.58 -1.23
N PRO A 100 -8.36 19.44 -2.22
CA PRO A 100 -8.85 19.21 -3.57
C PRO A 100 -8.14 18.01 -4.20
N ILE A 101 -8.92 17.13 -4.83
CA ILE A 101 -8.44 15.85 -5.37
C ILE A 101 -7.45 16.09 -6.52
N THR A 102 -7.70 17.09 -7.36
CA THR A 102 -6.90 17.34 -8.56
C THR A 102 -5.45 17.77 -8.24
N PRO A 103 -5.17 18.80 -7.39
CA PRO A 103 -3.81 19.09 -6.93
C PRO A 103 -3.16 17.92 -6.18
N PHE A 104 -3.93 17.17 -5.40
CA PHE A 104 -3.39 16.01 -4.67
C PHE A 104 -2.83 14.93 -5.61
N LEU A 105 -3.55 14.62 -6.70
CA LEU A 105 -3.11 13.65 -7.70
C LEU A 105 -1.90 14.16 -8.50
N GLN A 106 -1.84 15.46 -8.77
CA GLN A 106 -0.71 16.08 -9.47
C GLN A 106 0.58 16.11 -8.63
N ALA A 107 0.48 16.22 -7.30
CA ALA A 107 1.61 16.36 -6.37
C ALA A 107 2.44 15.07 -6.16
N GLY A 108 2.49 14.14 -7.12
CA GLY A 108 3.27 12.90 -7.02
C GLY A 108 2.93 11.88 -8.10
N PRO A 109 3.20 12.17 -9.39
CA PRO A 109 2.73 11.36 -10.51
C PRO A 109 3.35 9.96 -10.58
N CYS A 110 4.47 9.72 -9.89
CA CYS A 110 5.13 8.40 -9.82
C CYS A 110 4.72 7.59 -8.59
N ASP A 111 3.75 8.05 -7.79
CA ASP A 111 3.28 7.32 -6.62
C ASP A 111 2.36 6.17 -7.06
N PRO A 112 2.73 4.89 -6.82
CA PRO A 112 1.88 3.76 -7.20
C PRO A 112 0.52 3.77 -6.50
N ALA A 113 0.40 4.40 -5.32
CA ALA A 113 -0.88 4.52 -4.61
C ALA A 113 -1.85 5.50 -5.27
N LYS A 114 -1.35 6.45 -6.08
CA LYS A 114 -2.17 7.43 -6.82
C LYS A 114 -2.60 6.93 -8.20
N LYS A 115 -2.08 5.77 -8.64
CA LYS A 115 -2.42 5.18 -9.94
C LYS A 115 -3.88 4.72 -9.96
N ASP A 116 -4.63 5.28 -10.91
CA ASP A 116 -6.06 5.02 -11.10
C ASP A 116 -6.90 5.34 -9.85
N PHE A 117 -6.43 6.31 -9.04
CA PHE A 117 -7.06 6.64 -7.75
C PHE A 117 -8.52 7.06 -7.90
N LEU A 118 -8.82 7.94 -8.85
CA LEU A 118 -10.18 8.47 -9.01
C LEU A 118 -11.19 7.40 -9.49
N PRO A 119 -10.89 6.58 -10.52
CA PRO A 119 -11.72 5.42 -10.87
C PRO A 119 -11.94 4.49 -9.68
N LYS A 120 -10.87 4.09 -8.97
CA LYS A 120 -10.97 3.19 -7.81
C LYS A 120 -11.78 3.78 -6.67
N LEU A 121 -11.67 5.09 -6.44
CA LEU A 121 -12.47 5.77 -5.43
C LEU A 121 -13.95 5.74 -5.80
N LYS A 122 -14.30 6.00 -7.06
CA LYS A 122 -15.67 5.94 -7.55
C LYS A 122 -16.23 4.52 -7.47
N ASP A 123 -15.46 3.52 -7.89
CA ASP A 123 -15.85 2.11 -7.78
C ASP A 123 -16.14 1.72 -6.33
N HIS A 124 -15.26 2.13 -5.40
CA HIS A 124 -15.46 1.88 -3.97
C HIS A 124 -16.73 2.54 -3.44
N LEU A 125 -17.02 3.78 -3.84
CA LEU A 125 -18.23 4.48 -3.42
C LEU A 125 -19.49 3.85 -4.01
N LEU A 126 -19.46 3.38 -5.27
CA LEU A 126 -20.57 2.66 -5.89
C LEU A 126 -20.90 1.38 -5.10
N VAL A 127 -19.90 0.54 -4.84
CA VAL A 127 -20.08 -0.68 -4.03
C VAL A 127 -20.72 -0.35 -2.69
N ARG A 128 -20.25 0.71 -2.01
CA ARG A 128 -20.77 1.08 -0.70
C ARG A 128 -22.21 1.58 -0.72
N ILE A 129 -22.60 2.32 -1.76
CA ILE A 129 -23.98 2.79 -1.91
C ILE A 129 -24.90 1.59 -2.20
N LEU A 130 -24.49 0.70 -3.11
CA LEU A 130 -25.24 -0.52 -3.44
C LEU A 130 -25.39 -1.43 -2.22
N ASP A 131 -24.32 -1.64 -1.44
CA ASP A 131 -24.35 -2.42 -0.20
C ASP A 131 -25.32 -1.83 0.85
N GLN A 132 -25.43 -0.50 0.92
CA GLN A 132 -26.36 0.17 1.84
C GLN A 132 -27.81 -0.03 1.42
N ASP A 133 -28.10 0.07 0.13
CA ASP A 133 -29.44 -0.17 -0.43
C ASP A 133 -29.87 -1.63 -0.18
N HIS A 134 -28.94 -2.59 -0.30
CA HIS A 134 -29.22 -3.99 0.03
C HIS A 134 -29.53 -4.18 1.52
N LYS A 135 -28.77 -3.56 2.42
CA LYS A 135 -29.00 -3.65 3.88
C LYS A 135 -30.32 -3.05 4.35
N GLN A 136 -30.82 -2.02 3.68
CA GLN A 136 -32.10 -1.39 4.06
C GLN A 136 -33.33 -2.18 3.58
N ASN A 137 -33.18 -2.99 2.53
CA ASN A 137 -34.29 -3.72 1.90
C ASN A 137 -34.47 -5.16 2.41
N THR A 138 -33.55 -5.65 3.25
CA THR A 138 -33.67 -6.96 3.90
C THR A 138 -33.70 -6.79 5.41
N ASP A 139 -34.89 -6.88 6.00
CA ASP A 139 -35.11 -6.91 7.47
C ASP A 139 -34.66 -8.24 8.12
N THR A 140 -33.91 -9.07 7.39
CA THR A 140 -33.51 -10.40 7.85
C THR A 140 -32.03 -10.38 8.20
N ASP A 141 -31.71 -10.72 9.46
CA ASP A 141 -30.39 -11.03 10.03
C ASP A 141 -29.70 -12.23 9.34
N THR A 142 -29.75 -12.32 8.01
CA THR A 142 -28.95 -13.26 7.24
C THR A 142 -27.62 -12.59 6.96
N MET A 143 -26.74 -12.68 7.96
CA MET A 143 -25.30 -12.71 7.73
C MET A 143 -25.03 -13.74 6.61
N ASP A 144 -24.05 -13.47 5.75
CA ASP A 144 -23.57 -14.36 4.68
C ASP A 144 -24.16 -14.09 3.29
N MET A 145 -23.94 -12.89 2.76
CA MET A 145 -23.68 -12.75 1.32
C MET A 145 -22.30 -12.14 1.17
N ASP A 146 -21.34 -13.01 0.87
CA ASP A 146 -19.99 -12.66 0.45
C ASP A 146 -20.08 -11.87 -0.86
N PHE A 147 -20.36 -10.56 -0.78
CA PHE A 147 -20.18 -9.67 -1.92
C PHE A 147 -18.67 -9.47 -2.09
N GLU A 148 -18.01 -10.50 -2.62
CA GLU A 148 -16.63 -10.49 -3.12
C GLU A 148 -16.56 -9.51 -4.30
N SER A 149 -16.48 -8.23 -3.97
CA SER A 149 -16.49 -7.18 -4.98
C SER A 149 -15.72 -5.97 -4.46
N GLN A 150 -14.63 -6.21 -3.74
CA GLN A 150 -13.64 -5.16 -3.49
C GLN A 150 -12.93 -4.75 -4.80
N ASP A 151 -13.05 -5.58 -5.85
CA ASP A 151 -12.49 -5.41 -7.19
C ASP A 151 -13.56 -5.33 -8.30
N ALA A 152 -14.82 -4.95 -8.00
CA ALA A 152 -15.78 -4.69 -9.08
C ALA A 152 -15.32 -3.49 -9.93
N THR A 153 -15.04 -3.77 -11.19
CA THR A 153 -14.79 -2.75 -12.19
C THR A 153 -16.11 -2.32 -12.80
N PHE A 154 -16.51 -1.07 -12.53
CA PHE A 154 -17.67 -0.44 -13.14
C PHE A 154 -17.31 0.21 -14.47
N ILE A 155 -18.31 0.35 -15.34
CA ILE A 155 -18.19 1.05 -16.62
C ILE A 155 -18.09 2.56 -16.33
N ASP A 156 -17.44 3.32 -17.22
CA ASP A 156 -17.28 4.77 -17.05
C ASP A 156 -18.61 5.52 -16.93
N GLU A 157 -19.65 5.01 -17.58
CA GLU A 157 -21.03 5.50 -17.51
C GLU A 157 -21.59 5.39 -16.09
N GLU A 158 -21.39 4.26 -15.42
CA GLU A 158 -21.81 4.03 -14.03
C GLU A 158 -21.00 4.92 -13.07
N ARG A 159 -19.70 5.07 -13.31
CA ARG A 159 -18.82 5.99 -12.55
C ARG A 159 -19.20 7.45 -12.71
N SER A 160 -19.80 7.82 -13.85
CA SER A 160 -20.25 9.19 -14.11
C SER A 160 -21.45 9.59 -13.23
N GLN A 161 -22.17 8.62 -12.69
CA GLN A 161 -23.29 8.85 -11.77
C GLN A 161 -22.83 9.38 -10.41
N ILE A 162 -21.58 9.12 -10.01
CA ILE A 162 -21.01 9.65 -8.77
C ILE A 162 -20.38 11.03 -8.98
N ASN A 163 -21.00 12.03 -8.33
CA ASN A 163 -20.50 13.39 -8.25
C ASN A 163 -19.97 13.69 -6.85
N LEU A 164 -18.67 13.93 -6.75
CA LEU A 164 -18.01 14.35 -5.51
C LEU A 164 -18.25 15.85 -5.30
N ILE A 165 -18.97 16.19 -4.25
CA ILE A 165 -19.24 17.59 -3.89
C ILE A 165 -17.91 18.31 -3.66
N ASN A 166 -17.72 19.44 -4.34
CA ASN A 166 -16.51 20.27 -4.32
C ASN A 166 -15.22 19.56 -4.79
N SER A 167 -15.29 18.31 -5.27
CA SER A 167 -14.12 17.50 -5.65
C SER A 167 -13.00 17.52 -4.60
N CYS A 168 -13.36 17.52 -3.31
CA CYS A 168 -12.43 17.58 -2.19
C CYS A 168 -12.68 16.42 -1.22
N PHE A 169 -11.60 15.94 -0.59
CA PHE A 169 -11.69 15.10 0.61
C PHE A 169 -11.20 15.91 1.82
N PHE A 170 -11.61 15.53 3.02
CA PHE A 170 -11.17 16.18 4.24
C PHE A 170 -10.04 15.38 4.89
N THR A 171 -8.92 16.03 5.18
CA THR A 171 -7.84 15.38 5.92
C THR A 171 -8.07 15.54 7.41
N VAL A 172 -8.21 14.40 8.08
CA VAL A 172 -8.31 14.34 9.53
C VAL A 172 -6.94 14.03 10.10
N LYS A 173 -6.61 14.66 11.24
CA LYS A 173 -5.32 14.47 11.88
C LYS A 173 -5.23 13.14 12.65
N THR A 174 -6.30 12.74 13.32
CA THR A 174 -6.28 11.61 14.25
C THR A 174 -7.24 10.53 13.76
N LEU A 175 -6.71 9.32 13.54
CA LEU A 175 -7.44 8.08 13.32
C LEU A 175 -6.98 7.11 14.41
N ARG A 176 -7.90 6.67 15.27
CA ARG A 176 -7.68 5.64 16.26
C ARG A 176 -8.26 4.34 15.72
N ILE A 177 -7.47 3.28 15.70
CA ILE A 177 -7.89 1.94 15.28
C ILE A 177 -7.66 1.01 16.47
N ASN A 178 -8.74 0.41 16.97
CA ASN A 178 -8.68 -0.62 17.99
C ASN A 178 -8.44 -1.95 17.29
N TYR A 179 -7.23 -2.48 17.38
CA TYR A 179 -6.90 -3.80 16.87
C TYR A 179 -7.05 -4.85 17.97
N THR A 180 -7.80 -5.91 17.69
CA THR A 180 -7.83 -7.09 18.56
C THR A 180 -6.62 -7.95 18.22
N THR A 181 -5.74 -8.17 19.20
CA THR A 181 -4.59 -9.08 19.02
C THR A 181 -5.00 -10.42 19.62
N TYR A 182 -5.38 -11.38 18.78
CA TYR A 182 -5.57 -12.75 19.23
C TYR A 182 -4.20 -13.38 19.52
N ASP A 183 -4.02 -13.94 20.72
CA ASP A 183 -2.85 -14.76 21.03
C ASP A 183 -3.08 -16.16 20.44
N ILE A 184 -2.52 -16.41 19.26
CA ILE A 184 -2.61 -17.69 18.53
C ILE A 184 -1.64 -18.76 19.07
N ARG A 185 -1.30 -18.72 20.37
CA ARG A 185 -0.54 -19.79 21.00
C ARG A 185 -1.41 -21.06 21.08
N CYS A 186 -1.22 -21.94 20.10
CA CYS A 186 -1.66 -23.33 20.19
C CYS A 186 -0.90 -24.00 21.34
N ASN A 187 -1.64 -24.48 22.33
CA ASN A 187 -1.13 -25.30 23.43
C ASN A 187 -1.02 -26.76 22.99
#